data_AF-A0A6N2MYL9-F1
#
_entry.id   AF-A0A6N2MYL9-F1
#
_cell.length_a   1.000
_cell.length_b   1.000
_cell.length_c   1.000
_cell.angle_alpha   90.00
_cell.angle_beta   90.00
_cell.angle_gamma   90.00
#
_symmetry.space_group_name_H-M   'P 1'
#
loop_
_entity.id
_entity.type
_entity.pdbx_description
1 polymer ?
#
loop_
_entity_poly.entity_id
_entity_poly.type
_entity_poly.pdbx_seq_one_letter_code
_entity_poly.pdbx_strand_id
1 'polypeptide(L)'
;MSAAVRTFSASQEISFSNEMENLGPDDHKIKASAAAAAAGEEAEKDHEEDNAAEEDDFKLQSDHKELDLGPQVSLKEQLEKDKDDDSLRRWKEQLLGSVDMSAVGESKEPEVKILSLSISCPGRPDLVLPYPFISNSKSSSLFTLKEGSRYHLKLCFIVSNNLVSGLKYTNTVWKTGVRVDRTKVMLGTFSPQKEPYTYELEEETTPSGIFVRGSYSARTKIVDDDGKCYLDVSYYFEIQKRWPSS
;
A
#
# COMPACT_ATOMS: atom_id res chain seq x y z
N MET A 1 -13.98 30.48 6.00
CA MET A 1 -12.64 30.80 6.54
C MET A 1 -11.85 29.51 6.51
N SER A 2 -10.97 29.34 5.51
CA SER A 2 -10.26 28.09 5.24
C SER A 2 -8.96 28.06 6.03
N ALA A 3 -8.77 27.07 6.91
CA ALA A 3 -7.53 26.91 7.67
C ALA A 3 -6.65 25.87 6.98
N ALA A 4 -5.56 26.34 6.37
CA ALA A 4 -4.52 25.51 5.81
C ALA A 4 -3.59 25.03 6.93
N VAL A 5 -3.46 23.71 7.10
CA VAL A 5 -2.46 23.10 7.97
C VAL A 5 -1.18 22.93 7.16
N ARG A 6 -0.11 23.61 7.58
CA ARG A 6 1.25 23.47 7.03
C ARG A 6 1.98 22.36 7.79
N THR A 7 2.54 21.41 7.07
CA THR A 7 3.54 20.48 7.60
C THR A 7 4.94 20.99 7.24
N PHE A 8 5.86 20.95 8.21
CA PHE A 8 7.29 21.19 7.98
C PHE A 8 7.99 19.84 7.95
N SER A 9 8.72 19.56 6.87
CA SER A 9 9.64 18.41 6.79
C SER A 9 11.06 18.94 6.71
N ALA A 10 11.92 18.50 7.64
CA ALA A 10 13.35 18.75 7.64
C ALA A 10 14.05 17.50 7.09
N SER A 11 14.52 17.57 5.85
CA SER A 11 15.35 16.52 5.24
C SER A 11 16.81 16.95 5.31
N GLN A 12 17.62 16.16 6.02
CA GLN A 12 19.07 16.23 5.98
C GLN A 12 19.56 15.31 4.86
N GLU A 13 20.22 15.89 3.86
CA GLU A 13 20.73 15.17 2.69
C GLU A 13 21.96 14.31 3.04
N ILE A 14 21.99 13.08 2.54
CA ILE A 14 23.21 12.30 2.38
C ILE A 14 23.22 11.73 0.96
N SER A 15 24.18 12.22 0.18
CA SER A 15 24.48 11.85 -1.21
C SER A 15 25.07 10.44 -1.32
N PHE A 16 24.63 9.66 -2.32
CA PHE A 16 25.33 8.45 -2.74
C PHE A 16 26.16 8.71 -4.00
N SER A 17 27.45 8.44 -3.90
CA SER A 17 28.43 8.49 -4.99
C SER A 17 28.30 7.29 -5.91
N ASN A 18 28.49 7.55 -7.21
CA ASN A 18 28.38 6.64 -8.34
C ASN A 18 29.78 6.21 -8.78
N GLU A 19 30.13 4.93 -8.74
CA GLU A 19 31.29 4.40 -9.48
C GLU A 19 31.01 3.03 -10.09
N MET A 20 31.24 2.97 -11.40
CA MET A 20 31.15 1.82 -12.27
C MET A 20 32.51 1.65 -12.94
N GLU A 21 33.20 0.54 -12.71
CA GLU A 21 34.28 0.01 -13.56
C GLU A 21 34.17 -1.54 -13.55
N ASN A 22 33.74 -2.23 -14.61
CA ASN A 22 34.35 -2.49 -15.91
C ASN A 22 35.48 -3.54 -15.85
N LEU A 23 35.16 -4.82 -16.10
CA LEU A 23 36.11 -5.84 -16.56
C LEU A 23 35.43 -6.79 -17.56
N GLY A 24 36.06 -6.93 -18.72
CA GLY A 24 35.61 -7.70 -19.89
C GLY A 24 35.89 -9.21 -19.84
N PRO A 25 35.70 -9.91 -20.98
CA PRO A 25 35.29 -11.31 -21.01
C PRO A 25 36.45 -12.30 -21.26
N ASP A 26 36.31 -13.52 -20.77
CA ASP A 26 37.14 -14.65 -21.20
C ASP A 26 36.29 -15.78 -21.83
N ASP A 27 36.73 -16.15 -23.03
CA ASP A 27 36.25 -17.23 -23.88
C ASP A 27 36.54 -18.61 -23.29
N HIS A 28 35.59 -19.55 -23.37
CA HIS A 28 35.92 -20.94 -23.71
C HIS A 28 34.78 -21.63 -24.47
N LYS A 29 35.13 -21.99 -25.71
CA LYS A 29 34.33 -22.68 -26.74
C LYS A 29 34.53 -24.20 -26.62
N ILE A 30 33.64 -24.95 -27.33
CA ILE A 30 33.75 -26.35 -27.85
C ILE A 30 32.93 -27.39 -27.04
N LYS A 31 32.03 -28.22 -27.58
CA LYS A 31 31.58 -28.57 -28.95
C LYS A 31 30.22 -29.28 -28.90
N ALA A 32 29.57 -29.33 -30.08
CA ALA A 32 28.29 -29.92 -30.43
C ALA A 32 28.22 -31.46 -30.45
N SER A 33 26.99 -31.98 -30.40
CA SER A 33 26.54 -33.13 -31.21
C SER A 33 25.04 -33.03 -31.51
N ALA A 34 24.66 -33.47 -32.71
CA ALA A 34 23.38 -33.22 -33.38
C ALA A 34 22.42 -34.44 -33.39
N ALA A 35 21.23 -34.19 -33.98
CA ALA A 35 20.20 -35.11 -34.51
C ALA A 35 19.13 -35.60 -33.51
N ALA A 36 17.85 -35.80 -33.86
CA ALA A 36 16.99 -35.41 -34.98
C ALA A 36 15.53 -35.84 -34.61
N ALA A 37 14.55 -35.15 -35.21
CA ALA A 37 13.23 -35.63 -35.61
C ALA A 37 12.08 -35.83 -34.59
N ALA A 38 11.00 -35.10 -34.90
CA ALA A 38 9.61 -35.55 -35.11
C ALA A 38 8.54 -35.34 -34.03
N ALA A 39 7.52 -34.60 -34.50
CA ALA A 39 6.08 -34.76 -34.26
C ALA A 39 5.50 -34.28 -32.93
N GLY A 40 4.47 -33.45 -33.07
CA GLY A 40 3.80 -32.71 -32.02
C GLY A 40 2.84 -33.53 -31.16
N GLU A 41 2.43 -32.90 -30.07
CA GLU A 41 1.04 -32.87 -29.63
C GLU A 41 0.88 -31.67 -28.69
N GLU A 42 -0.07 -30.80 -29.02
CA GLU A 42 -0.50 -29.69 -28.18
C GLU A 42 -1.15 -30.26 -26.92
N ALA A 43 -0.63 -29.86 -25.76
CA ALA A 43 -1.31 -30.03 -24.49
C ALA A 43 -1.25 -28.69 -23.76
N GLU A 44 -2.33 -27.92 -23.89
CA GLU A 44 -2.71 -26.89 -22.93
C GLU A 44 -2.73 -27.55 -21.55
N LYS A 45 -1.74 -27.20 -20.73
CA LYS A 45 -1.75 -27.48 -19.30
C LYS A 45 -1.93 -26.13 -18.62
N ASP A 46 -3.17 -25.86 -18.23
CA ASP A 46 -3.50 -24.82 -17.27
C ASP A 46 -2.59 -24.98 -16.06
N HIS A 47 -1.59 -24.11 -15.97
CA HIS A 47 -0.85 -23.90 -14.74
C HIS A 47 -1.79 -23.16 -13.81
N GLU A 48 -2.52 -23.91 -12.98
CA GLU A 48 -2.89 -23.44 -11.64
C GLU A 48 -1.57 -23.08 -10.95
N GLU A 49 -1.19 -21.80 -11.03
CA GLU A 49 -0.18 -21.23 -10.15
C GLU A 49 -0.76 -21.30 -8.75
N ASP A 50 -0.40 -22.38 -8.04
CA ASP A 50 -0.48 -22.52 -6.60
C ASP A 50 -0.10 -21.17 -5.98
N ASN A 51 -1.08 -20.50 -5.37
CA ASN A 51 -0.83 -19.42 -4.43
C ASN A 51 -0.16 -20.07 -3.22
N ALA A 52 1.15 -20.28 -3.32
CA ALA A 52 2.01 -20.39 -2.17
C ALA A 52 1.85 -19.07 -1.41
N ALA A 53 0.98 -19.10 -0.40
CA ALA A 53 1.05 -18.17 0.70
C ALA A 53 2.47 -18.29 1.25
N GLU A 54 3.34 -17.36 0.84
CA GLU A 54 4.57 -17.11 1.56
C GLU A 54 4.18 -16.54 2.93
N GLU A 55 3.84 -17.45 3.83
CA GLU A 55 3.96 -17.29 5.27
C GLU A 55 5.46 -17.26 5.65
N ASP A 56 6.25 -16.34 5.09
CA ASP A 56 7.62 -16.15 5.58
C ASP A 56 8.24 -14.79 5.16
N ASP A 57 7.70 -13.70 5.74
CA ASP A 57 8.49 -12.48 5.99
C ASP A 57 7.95 -11.70 7.21
N PHE A 58 7.41 -12.43 8.20
CA PHE A 58 7.07 -11.85 9.52
C PHE A 58 8.20 -11.98 10.54
N LYS A 59 9.32 -12.62 10.19
CA LYS A 59 10.61 -12.43 10.86
C LYS A 59 11.36 -11.28 10.21
N LEU A 60 10.79 -10.07 10.32
CA LEU A 60 11.67 -8.92 10.45
C LEU A 60 12.60 -9.24 11.63
N GLN A 61 13.90 -9.17 11.42
CA GLN A 61 14.86 -9.03 12.52
C GLN A 61 14.35 -7.89 13.41
N SER A 62 13.72 -8.27 14.52
CA SER A 62 13.04 -7.36 15.43
C SER A 62 14.09 -6.69 16.31
N ASP A 63 14.90 -5.82 15.72
CA ASP A 63 15.70 -4.86 16.48
C ASP A 63 14.83 -3.69 16.98
N HIS A 64 13.56 -3.63 16.56
CA HIS A 64 12.53 -2.84 17.22
C HIS A 64 11.90 -3.67 18.35
N LYS A 65 12.29 -3.34 19.59
CA LYS A 65 11.61 -3.75 20.82
C LYS A 65 10.10 -3.65 20.60
N GLU A 66 9.39 -4.77 20.71
CA GLU A 66 7.93 -4.84 20.65
C GLU A 66 7.38 -3.79 21.62
N LEU A 67 6.70 -2.78 21.07
CA LEU A 67 6.15 -1.68 21.85
C LEU A 67 4.97 -2.23 22.63
N ASP A 68 5.01 -2.14 23.95
CA ASP A 68 3.88 -2.45 24.80
C ASP A 68 2.83 -1.33 24.64
N LEU A 69 1.77 -1.61 23.88
CA LEU A 69 0.70 -0.67 23.55
C LEU A 69 -0.25 -0.44 24.74
N GLY A 70 -0.15 -1.24 25.80
CA GLY A 70 -1.09 -1.24 26.91
C GLY A 70 -2.46 -1.82 26.53
N PRO A 71 -3.41 -1.83 27.47
CA PRO A 71 -4.74 -2.39 27.23
C PRO A 71 -5.57 -1.51 26.29
N GLN A 72 -6.38 -2.14 25.43
CA GLN A 72 -7.33 -1.43 24.58
C GLN A 72 -8.46 -0.79 25.42
N VAL A 73 -8.65 0.52 25.26
CA VAL A 73 -9.66 1.33 25.96
C VAL A 73 -10.59 1.97 24.94
N SER A 74 -11.88 2.09 25.28
CA SER A 74 -12.83 2.79 24.42
C SER A 74 -12.65 4.31 24.53
N LEU A 75 -12.74 5.03 23.41
CA LEU A 75 -12.67 6.49 23.38
C LEU A 75 -13.73 7.12 24.30
N LYS A 76 -14.94 6.56 24.33
CA LYS A 76 -16.04 7.01 25.20
C LYS A 76 -15.66 6.95 26.69
N GLU A 77 -15.12 5.82 27.14
CA GLU A 77 -14.66 5.65 28.52
C GLU A 77 -13.53 6.64 28.86
N GLN A 78 -12.60 6.85 27.92
CA GLN A 78 -11.50 7.76 28.14
C GLN A 78 -11.96 9.22 28.23
N LEU A 79 -12.94 9.63 27.41
CA LEU A 79 -13.53 10.98 27.48
C LEU A 79 -14.31 11.19 28.78
N GLU A 80 -15.03 10.18 29.27
CA GLU A 80 -15.78 10.25 30.52
C GLU A 80 -14.87 10.35 31.74
N LYS A 81 -13.75 9.60 31.77
CA LYS A 81 -12.77 9.64 32.88
C LYS A 81 -12.14 11.02 33.07
N ASP A 82 -11.91 11.74 31.97
CA ASP A 82 -11.18 13.00 31.97
C ASP A 82 -12.11 14.22 31.91
N LYS A 83 -13.42 14.04 32.12
CA LYS A 83 -14.43 15.11 31.99
C LYS A 83 -14.20 16.27 32.96
N ASP A 84 -13.71 15.95 34.16
CA ASP A 84 -13.50 16.89 35.25
C ASP A 84 -12.11 17.56 35.19
N ASP A 85 -11.26 17.14 34.24
CA ASP A 85 -9.94 17.74 34.00
C ASP A 85 -9.96 18.62 32.74
N ASP A 86 -10.06 19.93 32.98
CA ASP A 86 -10.06 20.95 31.93
C ASP A 86 -8.81 20.94 31.05
N SER A 87 -7.66 20.53 31.58
CA SER A 87 -6.40 20.50 30.82
C SER A 87 -6.34 19.31 29.87
N LEU A 88 -6.74 18.13 30.34
CA LEU A 88 -6.82 16.91 29.54
C LEU A 88 -7.91 17.03 28.47
N ARG A 89 -9.06 17.62 28.81
CA ARG A 89 -10.15 17.83 27.84
C ARG A 89 -9.70 18.70 26.67
N ARG A 90 -9.06 19.85 26.94
CA ARG A 90 -8.51 20.74 25.90
C ARG A 90 -7.42 20.07 25.08
N TRP A 91 -6.55 19.30 25.72
CA TRP A 91 -5.49 18.57 25.03
C TRP A 91 -6.05 17.52 24.07
N LYS A 92 -7.07 16.76 24.49
CA LYS A 92 -7.75 15.78 23.61
C LYS A 92 -8.49 16.43 22.46
N GLU A 93 -9.20 17.53 22.71
CA GLU A 93 -9.85 18.30 21.66
C GLU A 93 -8.84 18.81 20.62
N GLN A 94 -7.63 19.19 21.05
CA GLN A 94 -6.57 19.62 20.14
C GLN A 94 -5.99 18.46 19.30
N LEU A 95 -5.93 17.24 19.85
CA LEU A 95 -5.43 16.06 19.15
C LEU A 95 -6.45 15.42 18.23
N LEU A 96 -7.66 15.21 18.72
CA LEU A 96 -8.72 14.48 18.04
C LEU A 96 -9.64 15.39 17.22
N GLY A 97 -9.50 16.71 17.37
CA GLY A 97 -10.47 17.67 16.86
C GLY A 97 -11.84 17.51 17.54
N SER A 98 -12.88 17.93 16.83
CA SER A 98 -14.26 17.66 17.24
C SER A 98 -14.60 16.21 16.94
N VAL A 99 -14.49 15.33 17.94
CA VAL A 99 -14.92 13.94 17.82
C VAL A 99 -16.44 13.88 17.61
N ASP A 100 -16.88 13.25 16.52
CA ASP A 100 -18.31 13.02 16.31
C ASP A 100 -18.76 11.86 17.21
N MET A 101 -19.39 12.20 18.34
CA MET A 101 -19.92 11.23 19.30
C MET A 101 -20.94 10.25 18.70
N SER A 102 -21.52 10.55 17.53
CA SER A 102 -22.41 9.60 16.83
C SER A 102 -21.66 8.58 15.98
N ALA A 103 -20.40 8.83 15.62
CA ALA A 103 -19.51 7.86 15.00
C ALA A 103 -18.76 7.00 16.05
N VAL A 104 -18.73 7.46 17.30
CA VAL A 104 -18.19 6.70 18.45
C VAL A 104 -19.22 5.66 18.89
N GLY A 105 -18.80 4.40 18.87
CA GLY A 105 -19.60 3.25 19.28
C GLY A 105 -19.34 2.86 20.73
N GLU A 106 -20.10 1.87 21.22
CA GLU A 106 -19.84 1.27 22.54
C GLU A 106 -18.78 0.16 22.48
N SER A 107 -18.41 -0.25 21.26
CA SER A 107 -17.37 -1.25 21.04
C SER A 107 -15.99 -0.68 21.37
N LYS A 108 -15.15 -1.51 22.00
CA LYS A 108 -13.72 -1.22 22.18
C LYS A 108 -12.95 -1.36 20.88
N GLU A 109 -13.48 -2.11 19.93
CA GLU A 109 -12.82 -2.34 18.66
C GLU A 109 -13.11 -1.22 17.66
N PRO A 110 -12.07 -0.62 17.06
CA PRO A 110 -12.25 0.29 15.94
C PRO A 110 -12.77 -0.44 14.68
N GLU A 111 -13.38 0.34 13.79
CA GLU A 111 -13.78 -0.11 12.46
C GLU A 111 -13.26 0.88 11.41
N VAL A 112 -12.59 0.35 10.39
CA VAL A 112 -12.14 1.13 9.24
C VAL A 112 -12.81 0.61 7.99
N LYS A 113 -13.59 1.46 7.33
CA LYS A 113 -14.23 1.14 6.05
C LYS A 113 -13.50 1.84 4.92
N ILE A 114 -12.80 1.05 4.09
CA ILE A 114 -12.16 1.56 2.88
C ILE A 114 -13.24 1.89 1.84
N LEU A 115 -13.18 3.10 1.28
CA LEU A 115 -14.12 3.58 0.27
C LEU A 115 -13.54 3.48 -1.13
N SER A 116 -12.31 3.97 -1.31
CA SER A 116 -11.63 3.93 -2.61
C SER A 116 -10.11 4.03 -2.47
N LEU A 117 -9.43 3.54 -3.50
CA LEU A 117 -8.04 3.82 -3.79
C LEU A 117 -7.99 4.60 -5.11
N SER A 118 -7.34 5.76 -5.12
CA SER A 118 -7.21 6.56 -6.33
C SER A 118 -5.75 6.77 -6.70
N ILE A 119 -5.45 6.78 -7.99
CA ILE A 119 -4.12 7.05 -8.52
C ILE A 119 -4.17 8.40 -9.22
N SER A 120 -3.48 9.39 -8.68
CA SER A 120 -3.40 10.71 -9.28
C SER A 120 -2.10 10.84 -10.07
N CYS A 121 -2.22 11.28 -11.32
CA CYS A 121 -1.09 11.49 -12.23
C CYS A 121 -1.12 12.94 -12.73
N PRO A 122 0.01 13.67 -12.74
CA PRO A 122 0.04 15.03 -13.23
C PRO A 122 -0.52 15.17 -14.66
N GLY A 123 -1.46 16.09 -14.85
CA GLY A 123 -2.02 16.41 -16.16
C GLY A 123 -3.08 15.44 -16.69
N ARG A 124 -3.61 14.53 -15.86
CA ARG A 124 -4.75 13.64 -16.21
C ARG A 124 -5.74 13.54 -15.04
N PRO A 125 -7.01 13.16 -15.30
CA PRO A 125 -7.95 12.82 -14.24
C PRO A 125 -7.46 11.63 -13.41
N ASP A 126 -7.83 11.60 -12.13
CA ASP A 126 -7.51 10.52 -11.22
C ASP A 126 -8.16 9.20 -11.66
N LEU A 127 -7.40 8.11 -11.58
CA LEU A 127 -7.93 6.76 -11.73
C LEU A 127 -8.52 6.32 -10.39
N VAL A 128 -9.84 6.37 -10.26
CA VAL A 128 -10.54 6.01 -9.02
C VAL A 128 -10.95 4.54 -9.07
N LEU A 129 -10.45 3.74 -8.12
CA LEU A 129 -10.78 2.33 -7.94
C LEU A 129 -11.75 2.22 -6.74
N PRO A 130 -13.07 2.07 -6.97
CA PRO A 130 -14.03 1.91 -5.89
C PRO A 130 -13.85 0.57 -5.20
N TYR A 131 -14.09 0.51 -3.89
CA TYR A 131 -14.09 -0.75 -3.16
C TYR A 131 -15.28 -1.65 -3.59
N PRO A 132 -15.10 -2.97 -3.76
CA PRO A 132 -13.84 -3.70 -3.68
C PRO A 132 -13.05 -3.61 -4.98
N PHE A 133 -11.79 -3.15 -4.91
CA PHE A 133 -10.91 -3.05 -6.07
C PHE A 133 -10.16 -4.38 -6.29
N ILE A 134 -10.88 -5.40 -6.76
CA ILE A 134 -10.38 -6.76 -7.01
C ILE A 134 -10.32 -7.02 -8.52
N SER A 135 -9.25 -7.67 -8.98
CA SER A 135 -9.15 -8.23 -10.33
C SER A 135 -9.05 -9.74 -10.25
N ASN A 136 -9.82 -10.44 -11.09
CA ASN A 136 -9.94 -11.89 -11.05
C ASN A 136 -8.85 -12.60 -11.87
N SER A 137 -8.10 -11.88 -12.73
CA SER A 137 -7.11 -12.49 -13.62
C SER A 137 -6.11 -11.49 -14.18
N LYS A 138 -4.96 -11.98 -14.67
CA LYS A 138 -3.98 -11.21 -15.45
C LYS A 138 -4.60 -10.53 -16.70
N SER A 139 -5.68 -11.10 -17.26
CA SER A 139 -6.42 -10.54 -18.40
C SER A 139 -7.41 -9.43 -18.03
N SER A 140 -7.68 -9.23 -16.74
CA SER A 140 -8.59 -8.21 -16.22
C SER A 140 -7.87 -7.20 -15.33
N SER A 141 -6.75 -6.65 -15.84
CA SER A 141 -5.99 -5.59 -15.18
C SER A 141 -6.91 -4.46 -14.71
N LEU A 142 -6.84 -4.09 -13.43
CA LEU A 142 -7.69 -3.04 -12.84
C LEU A 142 -7.43 -1.67 -13.47
N PHE A 143 -6.18 -1.40 -13.82
CA PHE A 143 -5.75 -0.15 -14.41
C PHE A 143 -4.45 -0.32 -15.18
N THR A 144 -4.13 0.69 -15.98
CA THR A 144 -2.89 0.78 -16.75
C THR A 144 -2.19 2.08 -16.43
N LEU A 145 -0.91 1.99 -16.06
CA LEU A 145 -0.01 3.12 -15.90
C LEU A 145 0.92 3.26 -17.11
N LYS A 146 1.27 4.49 -17.45
CA LYS A 146 2.34 4.74 -18.42
C LYS A 146 3.69 4.67 -17.71
N GLU A 147 4.68 4.04 -18.36
CA GLU A 147 6.07 4.02 -17.90
C GLU A 147 6.64 5.43 -17.68
N GLY A 148 7.51 5.60 -16.69
CA GLY A 148 8.17 6.87 -16.38
C GLY A 148 7.22 7.99 -15.95
N SER A 149 6.00 7.65 -15.52
CA SER A 149 5.01 8.62 -15.07
C SER A 149 5.04 8.73 -13.56
N ARG A 150 5.00 9.97 -13.07
CA ARG A 150 4.83 10.24 -11.64
C ARG A 150 3.39 10.02 -11.24
N TYR A 151 3.19 9.45 -10.07
CA TYR A 151 1.87 9.26 -9.47
C TYR A 151 1.95 9.34 -7.95
N HIS A 152 0.83 9.64 -7.32
CA HIS A 152 0.64 9.38 -5.90
C HIS A 152 -0.67 8.65 -5.69
N LEU A 153 -0.70 7.80 -4.66
CA LEU A 153 -1.89 7.06 -4.27
C LEU A 153 -2.68 7.86 -3.24
N LYS A 154 -4.00 7.87 -3.37
CA LYS A 154 -4.93 8.44 -2.39
C LYS A 154 -5.82 7.36 -1.84
N LEU A 155 -5.71 7.11 -0.54
CA LEU A 155 -6.58 6.19 0.18
C LEU A 155 -7.71 6.99 0.84
N CYS A 156 -8.96 6.60 0.56
CA CYS A 156 -10.14 7.20 1.16
C CYS A 156 -10.86 6.18 2.04
N PHE A 157 -11.11 6.52 3.31
CA PHE A 157 -11.69 5.61 4.30
C PHE A 157 -12.45 6.35 5.40
N ILE A 158 -13.37 5.65 6.05
CA ILE A 158 -14.11 6.13 7.24
C ILE A 158 -13.66 5.32 8.46
N VAL A 159 -13.52 6.00 9.59
CA VAL A 159 -13.28 5.37 10.90
C VAL A 159 -14.53 5.51 11.76
N SER A 160 -14.92 4.41 12.39
CA SER A 160 -16.08 4.31 13.27
C SER A 160 -15.73 3.54 14.55
N ASN A 161 -16.65 3.59 15.52
CA ASN A 161 -16.61 2.89 16.80
C ASN A 161 -15.56 3.42 17.78
N ASN A 162 -14.27 3.30 17.45
CA ASN A 162 -13.16 3.70 18.33
C ASN A 162 -11.98 4.28 17.54
N LEU A 163 -11.02 4.86 18.25
CA LEU A 163 -9.73 5.26 17.68
C LEU A 163 -9.00 4.07 17.05
N VAL A 164 -8.44 4.30 15.87
CA VAL A 164 -7.54 3.35 15.22
C VAL A 164 -6.12 3.83 15.47
N SER A 165 -5.32 3.08 16.24
CA SER A 165 -3.92 3.41 16.50
C SER A 165 -2.99 2.77 15.48
N GLY A 166 -2.08 3.57 14.93
CA GLY A 166 -1.00 3.08 14.08
C GLY A 166 -1.46 2.29 12.87
N LEU A 167 -2.44 2.83 12.15
CA LEU A 167 -2.88 2.28 10.88
C LEU A 167 -1.70 2.26 9.91
N LYS A 168 -1.39 1.08 9.37
CA LYS A 168 -0.26 0.81 8.48
C LYS A 168 -0.76 0.34 7.14
N TYR A 169 -0.22 0.94 6.08
CA TYR A 169 -0.38 0.49 4.72
C TYR A 169 0.83 -0.35 4.32
N THR A 170 0.59 -1.52 3.70
CA THR A 170 1.62 -2.32 3.04
C THR A 170 1.18 -2.63 1.63
N ASN A 171 2.03 -2.31 0.64
CA ASN A 171 1.87 -2.76 -0.73
C ASN A 171 3.04 -3.64 -1.10
N THR A 172 2.77 -4.77 -1.73
CA THR A 172 3.82 -5.61 -2.32
C THR A 172 3.47 -5.80 -3.78
N VAL A 173 4.45 -5.65 -4.66
CA VAL A 173 4.28 -5.72 -6.11
C VAL A 173 5.17 -6.82 -6.67
N TRP A 174 4.61 -7.62 -7.57
CA TRP A 174 5.29 -8.71 -8.27
C TRP A 174 5.18 -8.53 -9.78
N LYS A 175 6.22 -8.99 -10.47
CA LYS A 175 6.27 -9.12 -11.93
C LYS A 175 6.68 -10.55 -12.27
N THR A 176 5.82 -11.26 -12.99
CA THR A 176 6.09 -12.66 -13.39
C THR A 176 6.45 -13.55 -12.19
N GLY A 177 5.69 -13.42 -11.09
CA GLY A 177 5.91 -14.18 -9.85
C GLY A 177 7.05 -13.68 -8.97
N VAL A 178 7.93 -12.80 -9.46
CA VAL A 178 9.05 -12.25 -8.68
C VAL A 178 8.64 -10.97 -7.99
N ARG A 179 8.87 -10.85 -6.67
CA ARG A 179 8.65 -9.62 -5.92
C ARG A 179 9.62 -8.54 -6.40
N VAL A 180 9.09 -7.44 -6.91
CA VAL A 180 9.89 -6.32 -7.46
C VAL A 180 9.86 -5.08 -6.58
N ASP A 181 8.85 -4.95 -5.72
CA ASP A 181 8.73 -3.81 -4.81
C ASP A 181 7.92 -4.17 -3.55
N ARG A 182 8.20 -3.47 -2.46
CA ARG A 182 7.44 -3.56 -1.21
C ARG A 182 7.52 -2.25 -0.43
N THR A 183 6.38 -1.59 -0.31
CA THR A 183 6.22 -0.33 0.40
C THR A 183 5.47 -0.55 1.71
N LYS A 184 5.97 0.02 2.81
CA LYS A 184 5.32 0.04 4.13
C LYS A 184 5.26 1.47 4.65
N VAL A 185 4.06 1.95 4.98
CA VAL A 185 3.84 3.32 5.45
C VAL A 185 2.97 3.30 6.71
N MET A 186 3.43 3.99 7.76
CA MET A 186 2.63 4.31 8.93
C MET A 186 1.73 5.50 8.58
N LEU A 187 0.43 5.25 8.39
CA LEU A 187 -0.55 6.29 8.08
C LEU A 187 -0.84 7.15 9.31
N GLY A 188 -0.83 6.54 10.50
CA GLY A 188 -0.98 7.22 11.79
C GLY A 188 -2.21 6.77 12.58
N THR A 189 -2.68 7.64 13.46
CA THR A 189 -3.83 7.40 14.34
C THR A 189 -5.02 8.23 13.88
N PHE A 190 -6.19 7.61 13.81
CA PHE A 190 -7.41 8.22 13.26
C PHE A 190 -8.58 8.08 14.24
N SER A 191 -9.29 9.18 14.46
CA SER A 191 -10.49 9.22 15.31
C SER A 191 -11.75 8.84 14.53
N PRO A 192 -12.82 8.38 15.21
CA PRO A 192 -14.11 8.19 14.56
C PRO A 192 -14.71 9.51 14.05
N GLN A 193 -15.16 9.54 12.79
CA GLN A 193 -15.87 10.67 12.20
C GLN A 193 -16.70 10.23 10.99
N LYS A 194 -17.77 10.97 10.65
CA LYS A 194 -18.62 10.66 9.47
C LYS A 194 -17.94 11.01 8.16
N GLU A 195 -17.19 12.12 8.15
CA GLU A 195 -16.47 12.59 6.97
C GLU A 195 -15.29 11.65 6.66
N PRO A 196 -15.14 11.18 5.42
CA PRO A 196 -14.02 10.31 5.07
C PRO A 196 -12.66 11.00 5.23
N TYR A 197 -11.70 10.27 5.77
CA TYR A 197 -10.29 10.63 5.67
C TYR A 197 -9.78 10.41 4.25
N THR A 198 -8.91 11.30 3.79
CA THR A 198 -8.10 11.11 2.59
C THR A 198 -6.63 11.17 2.98
N TYR A 199 -5.91 10.09 2.74
CA TYR A 199 -4.47 10.03 2.94
C TYR A 199 -3.77 9.95 1.59
N GLU A 200 -2.85 10.87 1.32
CA GLU A 200 -2.04 10.86 0.11
C GLU A 200 -0.67 10.27 0.45
N LEU A 201 -0.29 9.18 -0.23
CA LEU A 201 1.03 8.60 -0.13
C LEU A 201 2.06 9.45 -0.89
N GLU A 202 3.34 9.23 -0.59
CA GLU A 202 4.44 9.92 -1.27
C GLU A 202 4.39 9.70 -2.80
N GLU A 203 4.89 10.69 -3.56
CA GLU A 203 4.95 10.59 -5.00
C GLU A 203 5.97 9.54 -5.43
N GLU A 204 5.53 8.60 -6.27
CA GLU A 204 6.35 7.56 -6.86
C GLU A 204 6.45 7.77 -8.38
N THR A 205 7.41 7.09 -9.02
CA THR A 205 7.57 7.11 -10.48
C THR A 205 7.57 5.68 -11.01
N THR A 206 6.70 5.39 -11.98
CA THR A 206 6.69 4.08 -12.62
C THR A 206 8.02 3.80 -13.32
N PRO A 207 8.52 2.56 -13.30
CA PRO A 207 9.76 2.22 -13.99
C PRO A 207 9.64 2.48 -15.50
N SER A 208 10.77 2.65 -16.17
CA SER A 208 10.86 2.88 -17.62
C SER A 208 11.73 1.85 -18.33
N GLY A 209 11.33 1.46 -19.55
CA GLY A 209 12.12 0.55 -20.40
C GLY A 209 11.30 -0.63 -20.93
N ILE A 210 11.82 -1.31 -21.94
CA ILE A 210 11.10 -2.41 -22.60
C ILE A 210 10.81 -3.56 -21.62
N PHE A 211 11.73 -3.84 -20.70
CA PHE A 211 11.63 -4.97 -19.77
C PHE A 211 10.68 -4.75 -18.59
N VAL A 212 10.25 -3.51 -18.32
CA VAL A 212 9.33 -3.18 -17.22
C VAL A 212 7.90 -3.01 -17.70
N ARG A 213 7.66 -3.07 -19.01
CA ARG A 213 6.31 -3.08 -19.55
C ARG A 213 5.68 -4.46 -19.34
N GLY A 214 4.36 -4.49 -19.22
CA GLY A 214 3.57 -5.71 -19.06
C GLY A 214 2.76 -5.74 -17.77
N SER A 215 2.29 -6.93 -17.41
CA SER A 215 1.40 -7.16 -16.28
C SER A 215 2.17 -7.34 -14.96
N TYR A 216 1.59 -6.78 -13.92
CA TYR A 216 2.04 -6.85 -12.54
C TYR A 216 0.89 -7.37 -11.68
N SER A 217 1.22 -8.03 -10.57
CA SER A 217 0.28 -8.24 -9.47
C SER A 217 0.72 -7.41 -8.29
N ALA A 218 -0.25 -6.96 -7.50
CA ALA A 218 -0.01 -6.29 -6.24
C ALA A 218 -0.93 -6.84 -5.16
N ARG A 219 -0.48 -6.76 -3.91
CA ARG A 219 -1.25 -7.07 -2.72
C ARG A 219 -1.15 -5.89 -1.78
N THR A 220 -2.28 -5.26 -1.52
CA THR A 220 -2.41 -4.15 -0.59
C THR A 220 -3.04 -4.66 0.70
N LYS A 221 -2.39 -4.36 1.83
CA LYS A 221 -2.85 -4.69 3.17
C LYS A 221 -2.89 -3.46 4.06
N ILE A 222 -3.96 -3.34 4.86
CA ILE A 222 -4.12 -2.29 5.87
C ILE A 222 -4.38 -2.94 7.23
N VAL A 223 -3.49 -2.68 8.19
CA VAL A 223 -3.51 -3.28 9.54
C VAL A 223 -3.20 -2.20 10.57
N ASP A 224 -3.77 -2.26 11.77
CA ASP A 224 -3.41 -1.38 12.89
C ASP A 224 -2.34 -1.98 13.83
N ASP A 225 -2.04 -1.27 14.91
CA ASP A 225 -1.11 -1.73 15.95
C ASP A 225 -1.65 -2.93 16.75
N ASP A 226 -2.98 -3.10 16.84
CA ASP A 226 -3.64 -4.24 17.50
C ASP A 226 -3.66 -5.51 16.61
N GLY A 227 -3.14 -5.43 15.39
CA GLY A 227 -3.10 -6.53 14.42
C GLY A 227 -4.41 -6.77 13.67
N LYS A 228 -5.39 -5.89 13.82
CA LYS A 228 -6.67 -5.98 13.10
C LYS A 228 -6.46 -5.60 11.64
N CYS A 229 -6.81 -6.52 10.75
CA CYS A 229 -6.72 -6.32 9.30
C CYS A 229 -8.05 -5.73 8.77
N TYR A 230 -7.97 -4.58 8.12
CA TYR A 230 -9.13 -3.87 7.56
C TYR A 230 -9.26 -4.04 6.04
N LEU A 231 -8.14 -4.33 5.38
CA LEU A 231 -8.10 -4.58 3.95
C LEU A 231 -6.96 -5.56 3.67
N ASP A 232 -7.24 -6.58 2.88
CA ASP A 232 -6.23 -7.48 2.32
C ASP A 232 -6.71 -7.91 0.94
N VAL A 233 -6.22 -7.24 -0.10
CA VAL A 233 -6.69 -7.44 -1.48
C VAL A 233 -5.52 -7.59 -2.43
N SER A 234 -5.68 -8.51 -3.38
CA SER A 234 -4.77 -8.71 -4.48
C SER A 234 -5.41 -8.27 -5.79
N TYR A 235 -4.63 -7.63 -6.65
CA TYR A 235 -5.09 -7.15 -7.94
C TYR A 235 -3.98 -7.16 -8.98
N TYR A 236 -4.37 -7.05 -10.25
CA TYR A 236 -3.46 -6.95 -11.38
C TYR A 236 -3.52 -5.55 -11.99
N PHE A 237 -2.39 -5.07 -12.50
CA PHE A 237 -2.31 -3.82 -13.26
C PHE A 237 -1.24 -3.94 -14.35
N GLU A 238 -1.22 -2.99 -15.27
CA GLU A 238 -0.25 -2.97 -16.38
C GLU A 238 0.59 -1.71 -16.41
N ILE A 239 1.85 -1.86 -16.83
CA ILE A 239 2.70 -0.74 -17.24
C ILE A 239 2.88 -0.79 -18.76
N GLN A 240 2.53 0.30 -19.44
CA GLN A 240 2.62 0.42 -20.89
C GLN A 240 3.44 1.63 -21.32
N LYS A 241 3.90 1.64 -22.58
CA LYS A 241 4.67 2.76 -23.16
C LYS A 241 3.85 4.05 -23.25
N ARG A 242 2.53 3.92 -23.44
CA ARG A 242 1.58 5.02 -23.56
C ARG A 242 0.40 4.73 -22.65
N TRP A 243 -0.29 5.79 -22.27
CA TRP A 243 -1.58 5.66 -21.61
C TRP A 243 -2.60 4.98 -22.55
N PRO A 244 -3.58 4.24 -22.00
CA PRO A 244 -4.69 3.74 -22.80
C PRO A 244 -5.42 4.92 -23.45
N SER A 245 -5.80 4.75 -24.71
CA SER A 245 -6.65 5.68 -25.43
C SER A 245 -8.00 5.75 -24.73
N SER A 246 -8.46 6.96 -24.42
CA SER A 246 -9.81 7.21 -23.91
C SER A 246 -10.87 6.92 -24.97
#